data_AF-F8TQ27-F1
#
_entry.id   AF-F8TQ27-F1
#
_cell.length_a   1.000
_cell.length_b   1.000
_cell.length_c   1.000
_cell.angle_alpha   90.00
_cell.angle_beta   90.00
_cell.angle_gamma   90.00
#
_symmetry.space_group_name_H-M   'P 1'
#
loop_
_entity.id
_entity.type
_entity.pdbx_description
1 polymer ?
#
loop_
_entity_poly.entity_id
_entity_poly.type
_entity_poly.pdbx_seq_one_letter_code
_entity_poly.pdbx_strand_id
1 'polypeptide(L)'
;EPMVVNFGPHHPSMHGVLRLVVTLDGEDVVDCEPVIGYLHRGMEKIAENRTNVMFVPYVSRMDYAAGMFYEAVVVNAPEKLADIPVPKRASYIRVLMLELNRIANHLLWLGPFLADVGAQTPFFYIFRER
;
A
#
# COMPACT_ATOMS: atom_id res chain seq x y z
N GLU A 1 -4.21 -21.90 -30.26
CA GLU A 1 -3.49 -22.51 -29.12
C GLU A 1 -3.31 -21.44 -28.06
N PRO A 2 -3.53 -21.76 -26.77
CA PRO A 2 -3.37 -20.80 -25.70
C PRO A 2 -1.94 -20.29 -25.63
N MET A 3 -1.77 -18.97 -25.49
CA MET A 3 -0.47 -18.31 -25.37
C MET A 3 -0.20 -17.91 -23.93
N VAL A 4 1.01 -18.19 -23.43
CA VAL A 4 1.44 -17.72 -22.11
C VAL A 4 2.30 -16.47 -22.26
N VAL A 5 1.90 -15.38 -21.61
CA VAL A 5 2.58 -14.08 -21.61
C VAL A 5 3.03 -13.72 -20.20
N ASN A 6 4.25 -13.20 -20.09
CA ASN A 6 4.80 -12.73 -18.83
C ASN A 6 4.73 -11.20 -18.77
N PHE A 7 3.83 -10.67 -17.93
CA PHE A 7 3.70 -9.25 -17.65
C PHE A 7 4.49 -8.88 -16.40
N GLY A 8 5.40 -7.90 -16.53
CA GLY A 8 6.24 -7.44 -15.43
C GLY A 8 7.57 -8.21 -15.28
N PRO A 9 8.34 -7.98 -14.19
CA PRO A 9 8.03 -7.08 -13.09
C PRO A 9 8.29 -5.59 -13.39
N HIS A 10 8.91 -5.27 -14.53
CA HIS A 10 9.37 -3.91 -14.87
C HIS A 10 8.37 -3.08 -15.70
N HIS A 11 7.16 -3.59 -15.95
CA HIS A 11 6.18 -2.89 -16.77
C HIS A 11 5.55 -1.71 -16.00
N PRO A 12 5.36 -0.53 -16.62
CA PRO A 12 4.85 0.66 -15.93
C PRO A 12 3.53 0.44 -15.17
N SER A 13 2.61 -0.34 -15.74
CA SER A 13 1.30 -0.63 -15.13
C SER A 13 1.34 -1.56 -13.90
N MET A 14 2.51 -2.01 -13.46
CA MET A 14 2.64 -2.89 -12.29
C MET A 14 2.74 -2.11 -10.96
N HIS A 15 2.93 -0.78 -11.01
CA HIS A 15 3.01 0.12 -9.83
C HIS A 15 3.85 -0.43 -8.67
N GLY A 16 5.03 -0.95 -9.01
CA GLY A 16 5.90 -1.64 -8.07
C GLY A 16 6.53 -2.86 -8.72
N VAL A 17 6.61 -3.96 -7.98
CA VAL A 17 7.23 -5.20 -8.42
C VAL A 17 6.22 -6.34 -8.38
N LEU A 18 5.36 -6.35 -9.40
CA LEU A 18 4.35 -7.39 -9.62
C LEU A 18 4.66 -8.10 -10.94
N ARG A 19 4.64 -9.43 -10.93
CA ARG A 19 4.73 -10.25 -12.13
C ARG A 19 3.45 -11.05 -12.28
N LEU A 20 2.85 -11.01 -13.46
CA LEU A 20 1.65 -11.77 -13.80
C LEU A 20 2.00 -12.72 -14.95
N VAL A 21 1.82 -14.02 -14.75
CA VAL A 21 1.90 -15.02 -15.82
C VAL A 21 0.48 -15.26 -16.32
N VAL A 22 0.17 -14.76 -17.51
CA VAL A 22 -1.18 -14.72 -18.05
C VAL A 22 -1.30 -15.72 -19.20
N THR A 23 -2.31 -16.57 -19.16
CA THR A 23 -2.67 -17.49 -20.25
C THR A 23 -3.83 -16.89 -21.03
N LEU A 24 -3.62 -16.69 -22.33
CA LEU A 24 -4.55 -16.04 -23.25
C LEU A 24 -5.08 -17.03 -24.30
N ASP A 25 -6.37 -16.96 -24.60
CA ASP A 25 -6.95 -17.51 -25.83
C ASP A 25 -7.45 -16.36 -26.70
N GLY A 26 -6.62 -15.93 -27.65
CA GLY A 26 -6.84 -14.67 -28.36
C GLY A 26 -6.71 -13.46 -27.43
N GLU A 27 -7.80 -12.71 -27.26
CA GLU A 27 -7.88 -11.54 -26.36
C GLU A 27 -8.45 -11.90 -24.97
N ASP A 28 -9.00 -13.10 -24.82
CA ASP A 28 -9.61 -13.55 -23.57
C ASP A 28 -8.56 -14.10 -22.60
N VAL A 29 -8.62 -13.63 -21.36
CA VAL A 29 -7.79 -14.16 -20.27
C VAL A 29 -8.41 -15.44 -19.73
N VAL A 30 -7.74 -16.56 -19.92
CA VAL A 30 -8.19 -17.88 -19.45
C VAL A 30 -7.64 -18.21 -18.07
N ASP A 31 -6.42 -17.76 -17.77
CA ASP A 31 -5.78 -17.94 -16.47
C ASP A 31 -4.80 -16.79 -16.16
N CYS A 32 -4.55 -16.53 -14.88
CA CYS A 32 -3.62 -15.51 -14.42
C CYS A 32 -2.99 -15.94 -13.09
N GLU A 33 -1.68 -16.20 -13.11
CA GLU A 33 -0.89 -16.51 -11.91
C GLU A 33 -0.10 -15.27 -11.46
N PRO A 34 -0.47 -14.65 -10.32
CA PRO A 34 0.29 -13.55 -9.75
C PRO A 34 1.51 -14.07 -8.98
N VAL A 35 2.70 -13.77 -9.50
CA VAL A 35 3.97 -14.05 -8.84
C VAL A 35 4.36 -12.84 -7.97
N ILE A 36 4.15 -12.99 -6.67
CA ILE A 36 4.44 -11.98 -5.64
C ILE A 36 5.72 -12.32 -4.86
N GLY A 37 6.13 -11.41 -3.96
CA GLY A 37 7.24 -11.63 -3.04
C GLY A 37 8.55 -10.94 -3.42
N TYR A 38 8.63 -10.28 -4.58
CA TYR A 38 9.78 -9.45 -4.97
C TYR A 38 10.11 -8.32 -3.98
N LEU A 39 9.10 -7.86 -3.22
CA LEU A 39 9.26 -6.86 -2.14
C LEU A 39 9.12 -7.48 -0.73
N HIS A 40 9.26 -8.80 -0.60
CA HIS A 40 9.25 -9.45 0.71
C HIS A 40 10.49 -9.03 1.50
N ARG A 41 10.29 -8.47 2.70
CA ARG A 41 11.36 -7.92 3.56
C ARG A 41 11.40 -8.53 4.96
N GLY A 42 10.66 -9.61 5.21
CA GLY A 42 10.65 -10.28 6.52
C GLY A 42 10.18 -9.39 7.67
N MET A 43 9.22 -8.48 7.44
CA MET A 43 8.78 -7.48 8.43
C MET A 43 8.33 -8.10 9.75
N GLU A 44 7.62 -9.22 9.71
CA GLU A 44 7.20 -9.95 10.92
C GLU A 44 8.40 -10.50 11.70
N LYS A 45 9.42 -11.01 11.01
CA LYS A 45 10.65 -11.48 11.64
C LYS A 45 11.45 -10.35 12.29
N ILE A 46 11.40 -9.16 11.70
CA ILE A 46 11.98 -7.95 12.29
C ILE A 46 11.18 -7.56 13.54
N ALA A 47 9.85 -7.65 13.50
CA ALA A 47 8.98 -7.32 14.64
C ALA A 47 9.31 -8.18 15.87
N GLU A 48 9.56 -9.48 15.69
CA GLU A 48 9.97 -10.39 16.78
C GLU A 48 11.23 -9.90 17.55
N ASN A 49 12.11 -9.16 16.87
CA ASN A 49 13.40 -8.71 17.41
C ASN A 49 13.41 -7.21 17.75
N ARG A 50 12.25 -6.55 17.81
CA ARG A 50 12.12 -5.12 18.08
C ARG A 50 11.04 -4.88 19.12
N THR A 51 11.21 -3.82 19.92
CA THR A 51 10.12 -3.36 20.77
C THR A 51 9.07 -2.65 19.90
N ASN A 52 7.83 -2.54 20.39
CA ASN A 52 6.74 -1.87 19.67
C ASN A 52 7.15 -0.48 19.15
N VAL A 53 7.81 0.32 20.00
CA VAL A 53 8.29 1.67 19.64
C VAL A 53 9.33 1.63 18.53
N MET A 54 10.26 0.69 18.56
CA MET A 54 11.26 0.52 17.49
C MET A 54 10.65 -0.01 16.18
N PHE A 55 9.51 -0.69 16.25
CA PHE A 55 8.84 -1.27 15.10
C PHE A 55 7.93 -0.29 14.34
N VAL A 56 7.46 0.78 14.99
CA VAL A 56 6.65 1.84 14.35
C VAL A 56 7.19 2.28 12.98
N PRO A 57 8.47 2.68 12.81
CA PRO A 57 8.97 3.13 11.51
C PRO A 57 9.02 2.04 10.43
N TYR A 58 8.96 0.76 10.79
CA TYR A 58 8.90 -0.33 9.82
C TYR A 58 7.51 -0.43 9.20
N VAL A 59 6.45 -0.29 10.01
CA VAL A 59 5.08 -0.42 9.51
C VAL A 59 4.64 0.76 8.66
N SER A 60 5.19 1.96 8.89
CA SER A 60 5.00 3.12 8.00
C SER A 60 5.54 2.87 6.58
N ARG A 61 6.39 1.85 6.40
CA ARG A 61 6.97 1.44 5.11
C ARG A 61 6.33 0.17 4.56
N MET A 62 5.38 -0.43 5.29
CA MET A 62 4.62 -1.60 4.83
C MET A 62 3.63 -1.17 3.74
N ASP A 63 2.84 -0.15 4.05
CA ASP A 63 2.14 0.67 3.06
C ASP A 63 2.82 2.04 3.03
N TYR A 64 3.56 2.30 1.97
CA TYR A 64 4.32 3.54 1.81
C TYR A 64 3.43 4.76 1.50
N ALA A 65 2.15 4.55 1.18
CA ALA A 65 1.19 5.60 0.87
C ALA A 65 0.31 5.93 2.08
N ALA A 66 -0.12 4.91 2.83
CA ALA A 66 -1.01 5.04 3.99
C ALA A 66 -0.31 4.70 5.33
N GLY A 67 0.97 5.06 5.47
CA GLY A 67 1.80 4.65 6.60
C GLY A 67 1.22 4.98 7.99
N MET A 68 0.48 6.09 8.13
CA MET A 68 -0.09 6.49 9.43
C MET A 68 -1.19 5.53 9.91
N PHE A 69 -1.91 4.87 8.99
CA PHE A 69 -2.88 3.83 9.38
C PHE A 69 -2.19 2.64 10.03
N TYR A 70 -1.07 2.21 9.47
CA TYR A 70 -0.30 1.09 9.98
C TYR A 70 0.37 1.43 11.32
N GLU A 71 0.93 2.63 11.46
CA GLU A 71 1.43 3.15 12.73
C GLU A 71 0.32 3.16 13.80
N ALA A 72 -0.87 3.63 13.45
CA ALA A 72 -2.00 3.66 14.37
C ALA A 72 -2.40 2.26 14.84
N VAL A 73 -2.35 1.23 13.97
CA VAL A 73 -2.62 -0.16 14.38
C VAL A 73 -1.56 -0.66 15.37
N VAL A 74 -0.27 -0.41 15.08
CA VAL A 74 0.85 -0.85 15.95
C VAL A 74 0.86 -0.13 17.31
N VAL A 75 0.31 1.08 17.39
CA VAL A 75 0.20 1.83 18.66
C VAL A 75 -1.09 1.49 19.40
N ASN A 76 -2.23 1.44 18.72
CA ASN A 76 -3.54 1.21 19.36
C ASN A 76 -3.66 -0.22 19.90
N ALA A 77 -3.06 -1.22 19.25
CA ALA A 77 -3.09 -2.61 19.71
C ALA A 77 -2.47 -2.80 21.10
N PRO A 78 -1.22 -2.39 21.38
CA PRO A 78 -0.65 -2.49 22.71
C PRO A 78 -1.30 -1.56 23.73
N GLU A 79 -1.78 -0.37 23.34
CA GLU A 79 -2.56 0.49 24.24
C GLU A 79 -3.84 -0.21 24.71
N LYS A 80 -4.54 -0.89 23.80
CA LYS A 80 -5.72 -1.68 24.13
C LYS A 80 -5.40 -2.91 24.99
N LEU A 81 -4.29 -3.60 24.71
CA LEU A 81 -3.85 -4.76 25.51
C LEU A 81 -3.43 -4.40 26.93
N ALA A 82 -2.90 -3.19 27.13
CA ALA A 82 -2.45 -2.68 28.42
C ALA A 82 -3.48 -1.79 29.13
N ASP A 83 -4.71 -1.68 28.59
CA ASP A 83 -5.78 -0.82 29.10
C ASP A 83 -5.36 0.64 29.33
N ILE A 84 -4.50 1.18 28.45
CA ILE A 84 -3.99 2.55 28.56
C ILE A 84 -5.00 3.53 27.97
N PRO A 85 -5.55 4.47 28.75
CA PRO A 85 -6.47 5.47 28.25
C PRO A 85 -5.73 6.52 27.41
N VAL A 86 -6.18 6.70 26.16
CA VAL A 86 -5.63 7.74 25.27
C VAL A 86 -6.24 9.09 25.62
N PRO A 87 -5.42 10.14 25.85
CA PRO A 87 -5.95 11.48 26.12
C PRO A 87 -6.85 11.98 24.97
N LYS A 88 -7.95 12.67 25.32
CA LYS A 88 -8.95 13.16 24.34
C LYS A 88 -8.31 13.96 23.20
N ARG A 89 -7.33 14.83 23.50
CA ARG A 89 -6.59 15.60 22.50
C ARG A 89 -5.81 14.69 21.53
N ALA A 90 -5.15 13.66 22.03
CA ALA A 90 -4.37 12.74 21.21
C ALA A 90 -5.28 11.93 20.27
N SER A 91 -6.46 11.52 20.75
CA SER A 91 -7.46 10.85 19.91
C SER A 91 -7.91 11.71 18.72
N TYR A 92 -8.24 12.99 18.95
CA TYR A 92 -8.61 13.89 17.85
C TYR A 92 -7.48 14.11 16.84
N ILE A 93 -6.23 14.29 17.32
CA ILE A 93 -5.08 14.47 16.43
C ILE A 93 -4.88 13.22 15.58
N ARG A 94 -4.97 12.01 16.17
CA ARG A 94 -4.86 10.75 15.42
C ARG A 94 -5.91 10.68 14.31
N VAL A 95 -7.18 10.95 14.62
CA VAL A 95 -8.25 10.92 13.60
C VAL A 95 -7.98 11.94 12.49
N LEU A 96 -7.62 13.18 12.84
CA LEU A 96 -7.31 14.22 11.85
C LEU A 96 -6.17 13.80 10.92
N MET A 97 -5.07 13.28 11.47
CA MET A 97 -3.93 12.82 10.69
C MET A 97 -4.26 11.61 9.81
N LEU A 98 -5.05 10.67 10.32
CA LEU A 98 -5.51 9.51 9.56
C LEU A 98 -6.41 9.92 8.39
N GLU A 99 -7.32 10.88 8.57
CA GLU A 99 -8.19 11.34 7.49
C GLU A 99 -7.42 12.16 6.44
N LEU A 100 -6.44 12.96 6.83
CA LEU A 100 -5.53 13.60 5.87
C LEU A 100 -4.72 12.57 5.08
N ASN A 101 -4.19 11.54 5.75
CA ASN A 101 -3.48 10.47 5.07
C ASN A 101 -4.40 9.64 4.17
N ARG A 102 -5.67 9.46 4.54
CA ARG A 102 -6.70 8.81 3.70
C ARG A 102 -6.90 9.56 2.38
N ILE A 103 -7.08 10.88 2.45
CA ILE A 103 -7.24 11.73 1.26
C ILE A 103 -5.99 11.61 0.38
N ALA A 104 -4.80 11.78 0.95
CA ALA A 104 -3.54 11.66 0.22
C ALA A 104 -3.34 10.27 -0.42
N ASN A 105 -3.81 9.21 0.24
CA ASN A 105 -3.77 7.84 -0.30
C ASN A 105 -4.76 7.64 -1.45
N HIS A 106 -5.99 8.14 -1.33
CA HIS A 106 -6.97 8.08 -2.41
C HIS A 106 -6.54 8.88 -3.64
N LEU A 107 -5.92 10.04 -3.44
CA LEU A 107 -5.30 10.80 -4.53
C LEU A 107 -4.19 9.98 -5.21
N LEU A 108 -3.30 9.35 -4.43
CA LEU A 108 -2.26 8.49 -4.99
C LEU A 108 -2.79 7.26 -5.70
N TRP A 109 -3.94 6.73 -5.32
CA TRP A 109 -4.60 5.65 -6.06
C TRP A 109 -5.21 6.17 -7.37
N LEU A 110 -5.96 7.28 -7.31
CA LEU A 110 -6.70 7.82 -8.44
C LEU A 110 -5.78 8.32 -9.57
N GLY A 111 -4.70 9.01 -9.23
CA GLY A 111 -3.80 9.62 -10.22
C GLY A 111 -3.18 8.59 -11.19
N PRO A 112 -2.35 7.66 -10.70
CA PRO A 112 -1.73 6.63 -11.52
C PRO A 112 -2.75 5.71 -12.21
N PHE A 113 -3.86 5.39 -11.55
CA PHE A 113 -4.94 4.62 -12.17
C PHE A 113 -5.48 5.31 -13.43
N LEU A 114 -5.75 6.62 -13.37
CA LEU A 114 -6.18 7.38 -14.55
C LEU A 114 -5.09 7.40 -15.64
N ALA A 115 -3.81 7.50 -15.26
CA ALA A 115 -2.71 7.46 -16.21
C ALA A 115 -2.61 6.10 -16.91
N ASP A 116 -2.83 4.98 -16.22
CA ASP A 116 -2.82 3.63 -16.79
C ASP A 116 -3.91 3.43 -17.84
N VAL A 117 -5.10 4.02 -17.60
CA VAL A 117 -6.23 3.96 -18.54
C VAL A 117 -6.06 4.97 -19.70
N GLY A 118 -5.03 5.83 -19.64
CA GLY A 118 -4.62 6.76 -20.70
C GLY A 118 -4.90 8.24 -20.42
N ALA A 119 -5.54 8.59 -19.30
CA ALA A 119 -5.81 9.97 -18.90
C ALA A 119 -4.62 10.59 -18.15
N GLN A 120 -3.69 11.20 -18.91
CA GLN A 120 -2.43 11.73 -18.37
C GLN A 120 -2.57 13.07 -17.64
N THR A 121 -3.46 13.98 -18.06
CA THR A 121 -3.55 15.33 -17.46
C THR A 121 -4.01 15.33 -16.00
N PRO A 122 -5.04 14.57 -15.59
CA PRO A 122 -5.50 14.55 -14.21
C PRO A 122 -4.43 14.08 -13.21
N PHE A 123 -3.51 13.20 -13.63
CA PHE A 123 -2.39 12.74 -12.81
C PHE A 123 -1.59 13.92 -12.22
N PHE A 124 -1.24 14.92 -13.05
CA PHE A 124 -0.46 16.08 -12.59
C PHE A 124 -1.23 16.97 -11.61
N TYR A 125 -2.55 17.13 -11.79
CA TYR A 125 -3.37 17.91 -10.86
C TYR A 125 -3.54 17.20 -9.53
N ILE A 126 -3.77 15.88 -9.55
CA ILE A 126 -3.89 15.06 -8.35
C ILE A 126 -2.61 15.10 -7.52
N PHE A 127 -1.43 15.01 -8.17
CA PHE A 127 -0.14 15.10 -7.48
C PHE A 127 0.19 16.51 -6.95
N ARG A 128 -0.48 17.56 -7.44
CA ARG A 128 -0.36 18.91 -6.86
C ARG A 128 -1.11 19.03 -5.54
N GLU A 129 -2.27 18.39 -5.42
CA GLU A 129 -3.12 18.46 -4.22
C GLU A 129 -2.72 17.45 -3.12
N ARG A 130 -1.98 16.40 -3.48
CA ARG A 130 -1.50 15.37 -2.56
C ARG A 130 -0.32 15.84 -1.71
#